data_AF-A0A354HRN7-F1
#
_entry.id   AF-A0A354HRN7-F1
#
_cell.length_a   1.000
_cell.length_b   1.000
_cell.length_c   1.000
_cell.angle_alpha   90.00
_cell.angle_beta   90.00
_cell.angle_gamma   90.00
#
_symmetry.space_group_name_H-M   'P 1'
#
loop_
_entity.id
_entity.type
_entity.pdbx_description
1 polymer ?
#
loop_
_entity_poly.entity_id
_entity_poly.type
_entity_poly.pdbx_seq_one_letter_code
_entity_poly.pdbx_strand_id
1 'polypeptide(L)'
;MPLEIAPLPAEEAETTPLPAGEEVPQSQGNEPELPRLEGLTPASPPETAAAPEADKVESVPEAVEICQVYRRLPTKDKVVALTFDDGPGKLTKKLLKILAKKKVPATFFLLGNSALNNPKPVKAITDGGCELALHTWSH
;
A
#
# COMPACT_ATOMS: atom_id res chain seq x y z
N MET A 1 18.50 34.23 23.38
CA MET A 1 17.65 35.12 22.54
C MET A 1 16.63 34.25 21.85
N PRO A 2 15.32 34.46 22.04
CA PRO A 2 14.31 33.70 21.31
C PRO A 2 14.30 34.14 19.84
N LEU A 3 14.31 33.19 18.92
CA LEU A 3 14.13 33.43 17.48
C LEU A 3 12.63 33.56 17.20
N GLU A 4 12.21 34.77 16.85
CA GLU A 4 10.84 35.08 16.46
C GLU A 4 10.58 34.55 15.05
N ILE A 5 9.60 33.65 14.91
CA ILE A 5 9.18 33.09 13.63
C ILE A 5 8.09 34.01 13.07
N ALA A 6 8.40 34.73 11.99
CA ALA A 6 7.41 35.54 11.28
C ALA A 6 6.31 34.65 10.65
N PRO A 7 5.04 35.11 10.62
CA PRO A 7 3.96 34.37 9.96
C PRO A 7 4.17 34.38 8.44
N LEU A 8 3.95 33.21 7.81
CA LEU A 8 3.90 33.07 6.35
C LEU A 8 2.68 33.82 5.79
N PRO A 9 2.77 34.47 4.61
CA PRO A 9 1.63 35.14 4.00
C PRO A 9 0.57 34.12 3.58
N ALA A 10 -0.70 34.50 3.76
CA ALA A 10 -1.85 33.78 3.23
C ALA A 10 -1.83 33.85 1.69
N GLU A 11 -1.78 32.70 1.02
CA GLU A 11 -2.10 32.64 -0.41
C GLU A 11 -3.61 32.75 -0.58
N GLU A 12 -4.01 33.68 -1.44
CA GLU A 12 -5.39 33.89 -1.84
C GLU A 12 -5.87 32.71 -2.69
N ALA A 13 -7.01 32.14 -2.29
CA ALA A 13 -7.68 31.10 -3.06
C ALA A 13 -8.35 31.73 -4.29
N GLU A 14 -7.74 31.56 -5.46
CA GLU A 14 -8.39 31.85 -6.73
C GLU A 14 -9.47 30.79 -6.99
N THR A 15 -10.72 31.20 -6.78
CA THR A 15 -11.91 30.39 -7.07
C THR A 15 -12.23 30.48 -8.56
N THR A 16 -11.93 29.43 -9.31
CA THR A 16 -12.50 29.22 -10.64
C THR A 16 -13.71 28.30 -10.53
N PRO A 17 -14.90 28.68 -11.07
CA PRO A 17 -16.09 27.87 -10.97
C PRO A 17 -15.98 26.62 -11.86
N LEU A 18 -16.52 25.50 -11.36
CA LEU A 18 -16.70 24.25 -12.08
C LEU A 18 -17.68 24.45 -13.25
N PRO A 19 -17.37 24.04 -14.50
CA PRO A 19 -18.38 23.95 -15.54
C PRO A 19 -19.33 22.80 -15.26
N ALA A 20 -20.62 23.08 -15.42
CA ALA A 20 -21.72 22.15 -15.29
C ALA A 20 -21.80 21.21 -16.50
N GLY A 21 -22.08 19.93 -16.22
CA GLY A 21 -22.83 19.00 -17.05
C GLY A 21 -22.31 18.75 -18.47
N GLU A 22 -21.47 17.73 -18.63
CA GLU A 22 -21.33 17.05 -19.92
C GLU A 22 -21.75 15.59 -19.76
N GLU A 23 -22.73 15.18 -20.55
CA GLU A 23 -23.40 13.88 -20.50
C GLU A 23 -22.41 12.75 -20.80
N VAL A 24 -22.42 11.72 -19.96
CA VAL A 24 -21.66 10.48 -20.17
C VAL A 24 -22.32 9.68 -21.29
N PRO A 25 -21.67 9.44 -22.45
CA PRO A 25 -22.18 8.45 -23.38
C PRO A 25 -21.93 7.06 -22.80
N GLN A 26 -23.00 6.27 -22.70
CA GLN A 26 -22.93 4.86 -22.32
C GLN A 26 -22.08 4.09 -23.34
N SER A 27 -20.87 3.67 -22.95
CA SER A 27 -20.06 2.76 -23.78
C SER A 27 -20.55 1.33 -23.58
N GLN A 28 -21.15 0.81 -24.64
CA GLN A 28 -21.52 -0.59 -24.82
C GLN A 28 -20.33 -1.51 -24.52
N GLY A 29 -20.62 -2.64 -23.87
CA GLY A 29 -19.63 -3.65 -23.51
C GLY A 29 -18.88 -4.19 -24.71
N ASN A 30 -17.56 -4.19 -24.61
CA ASN A 30 -16.69 -5.09 -25.33
C ASN A 30 -15.52 -5.42 -24.41
N GLU A 31 -15.46 -6.68 -23.96
CA GLU A 31 -14.30 -7.22 -23.26
C GLU A 31 -13.11 -7.23 -24.23
N PRO A 32 -11.90 -6.81 -23.84
CA PRO A 32 -10.73 -7.05 -24.66
C PRO A 32 -10.34 -8.53 -24.54
N GLU A 33 -10.58 -9.29 -25.62
CA GLU A 33 -10.12 -10.66 -25.76
C GLU A 33 -8.56 -10.67 -25.75
N LEU A 34 -7.96 -11.35 -24.76
CA LEU A 34 -6.51 -11.51 -24.66
C LEU A 34 -6.00 -12.37 -25.83
N PRO A 35 -4.86 -12.03 -26.47
CA PRO A 35 -4.29 -12.91 -27.48
C PRO A 35 -3.78 -14.20 -26.83
N ARG A 36 -4.28 -15.34 -27.33
CA ARG A 36 -3.83 -16.68 -26.95
C ARG A 36 -2.39 -16.89 -27.42
N LEU A 37 -1.45 -17.00 -26.48
CA LEU A 37 -0.07 -17.38 -26.77
C LEU A 37 -0.01 -18.86 -27.15
N GLU A 38 -0.07 -19.14 -28.45
CA GLU A 38 0.17 -20.47 -29.02
C GLU A 38 1.68 -20.71 -29.09
N GLY A 39 2.19 -21.78 -28.45
CA GLY A 39 3.59 -22.19 -28.64
C GLY A 39 4.36 -22.79 -27.46
N LEU A 40 3.72 -23.25 -26.39
CA LEU A 40 4.40 -24.06 -25.38
C LEU A 40 3.71 -25.43 -25.29
N THR A 41 4.25 -26.40 -26.02
CA THR A 41 3.91 -27.80 -25.81
C THR A 41 4.25 -28.16 -24.36
N PRO A 42 3.33 -28.77 -23.58
CA PRO A 42 3.69 -29.29 -22.27
C PRO A 42 4.68 -30.44 -22.45
N ALA A 43 5.90 -30.28 -21.95
CA ALA A 43 6.78 -31.42 -21.72
C ALA A 43 6.07 -32.35 -20.72
N SER A 44 5.95 -33.63 -21.07
CA SER A 44 5.46 -34.66 -20.15
C SER A 44 6.28 -34.65 -18.85
N PRO A 45 5.64 -34.90 -17.70
CA PRO A 45 6.31 -34.88 -16.40
C PRO A 45 7.36 -35.99 -16.30
N PRO A 46 8.52 -35.77 -15.66
CA PRO A 46 9.37 -36.87 -15.26
C PRO A 46 8.65 -37.71 -14.20
N GLU A 47 8.56 -39.00 -14.49
CA GLU A 47 8.07 -40.06 -13.63
C GLU A 47 8.97 -40.19 -12.38
N THR A 48 8.34 -40.19 -11.21
CA THR A 48 8.82 -40.70 -9.91
C THR A 48 10.19 -40.20 -9.40
N ALA A 49 10.13 -39.17 -8.56
CA ALA A 49 10.95 -39.09 -7.35
C ALA A 49 10.05 -38.64 -6.20
N ALA A 50 10.11 -39.38 -5.10
CA ALA A 50 9.17 -39.34 -3.98
C ALA A 50 8.94 -37.93 -3.41
N ALA A 51 7.66 -37.65 -3.09
CA ALA A 51 7.29 -36.56 -2.20
C ALA A 51 8.04 -36.70 -0.86
N PRO A 52 8.61 -35.62 -0.28
CA PRO A 52 8.95 -35.69 1.13
C PRO A 52 7.63 -35.86 1.91
N GLU A 53 7.60 -36.91 2.71
CA GLU A 53 6.51 -37.21 3.64
C GLU A 53 6.19 -35.98 4.50
N ALA A 54 4.89 -35.81 4.74
CA ALA A 54 4.34 -34.76 5.58
C ALA A 54 4.96 -34.83 6.98
N ASP A 55 6.00 -34.00 7.18
CA ASP A 55 6.52 -33.75 8.51
C ASP A 55 5.42 -33.08 9.34
N LYS A 56 5.26 -33.62 10.53
CA LYS A 56 4.16 -33.40 11.46
C LYS A 56 4.03 -31.90 11.73
N VAL A 57 2.94 -31.29 11.24
CA VAL A 57 2.61 -29.89 11.57
C VAL A 57 2.38 -29.83 13.08
N GLU A 58 3.41 -29.36 13.77
CA GLU A 58 3.39 -29.13 15.21
C GLU A 58 2.22 -28.18 15.52
N SER A 59 1.35 -28.61 16.43
CA SER A 59 0.08 -27.94 16.72
C SER A 59 0.31 -26.47 17.00
N VAL A 60 -0.27 -25.60 16.17
CA VAL A 60 -0.29 -24.16 16.39
C VAL A 60 -0.89 -23.94 17.79
N PRO A 61 -0.18 -23.24 18.71
CA PRO A 61 -0.72 -23.00 20.04
C PRO A 61 -2.06 -22.27 19.92
N GLU A 62 -3.05 -22.82 20.61
CA GLU A 62 -4.40 -22.29 20.72
C GLU A 62 -4.34 -20.84 21.22
N ALA A 63 -4.85 -19.93 20.38
CA ALA A 63 -5.02 -18.50 20.60
C ALA A 63 -3.84 -17.78 21.29
N VAL A 64 -2.99 -17.14 20.48
CA VAL A 64 -2.20 -16.01 20.98
C VAL A 64 -3.17 -14.88 21.35
N GLU A 65 -3.61 -14.88 22.61
CA GLU A 65 -4.22 -13.71 23.23
C GLU A 65 -3.17 -12.60 23.26
N ILE A 66 -3.22 -11.72 22.26
CA ILE A 66 -3.12 -10.27 22.47
C ILE A 66 -3.54 -9.53 21.18
N CYS A 67 -4.84 -9.30 21.01
CA CYS A 67 -5.33 -8.13 20.27
C CYS A 67 -5.18 -6.88 21.14
N GLN A 68 -3.95 -6.57 21.56
CA GLN A 68 -3.70 -5.30 22.25
C GLN A 68 -3.83 -4.16 21.24
N VAL A 69 -4.93 -3.43 21.33
CA VAL A 69 -5.18 -2.24 20.52
C VAL A 69 -4.55 -1.03 21.18
N TYR A 70 -3.43 -0.56 20.64
CA TYR A 70 -2.78 0.66 21.07
C TYR A 70 -3.37 1.87 20.35
N ARG A 71 -4.23 2.64 21.04
CA ARG A 71 -4.62 3.99 20.56
C ARG A 71 -3.57 5.05 20.87
N ARG A 72 -2.78 4.84 21.92
CA ARG A 72 -1.69 5.71 22.35
C ARG A 72 -0.60 4.85 22.96
N LEU A 73 0.64 5.14 22.62
CA LEU A 73 1.77 4.46 23.24
C LEU A 73 1.93 4.93 24.70
N PRO A 74 2.20 4.03 25.65
CA PRO A 74 2.47 4.38 27.04
C PRO A 74 3.87 4.97 27.18
N THR A 75 4.07 6.19 26.69
CA THR A 75 5.33 6.93 26.77
C THR A 75 5.12 8.34 27.31
N LYS A 76 6.15 8.86 27.98
CA LYS A 76 6.24 10.25 28.44
C LYS A 76 6.90 11.15 27.40
N ASP A 77 7.48 10.57 26.36
CA ASP A 77 8.15 11.31 25.30
C ASP A 77 7.13 11.95 24.34
N LYS A 78 7.52 13.08 23.74
CA LYS A 78 6.73 13.76 22.72
C LYS A 78 6.98 13.12 21.36
N VAL A 79 6.39 11.95 21.14
CA VAL A 79 6.52 11.18 19.90
C VAL A 79 5.18 11.00 19.20
N VAL A 80 5.24 10.86 17.88
CA VAL A 80 4.10 10.52 17.02
C VAL A 80 4.52 9.41 16.08
N ALA A 81 3.61 8.48 15.81
CA ALA A 81 3.76 7.47 14.75
C ALA A 81 2.87 7.86 13.58
N LEU A 82 3.43 7.91 12.37
CA LEU A 82 2.68 8.20 11.16
C LEU A 82 2.35 6.90 10.44
N THR A 83 1.06 6.66 10.23
CA THR A 83 0.55 5.52 9.48
C THR A 83 -0.33 6.01 8.33
N PHE A 84 -0.32 5.27 7.21
CA PHE A 84 -1.13 5.56 6.05
C PHE A 84 -1.84 4.28 5.58
N ASP A 85 -3.16 4.34 5.44
CA ASP A 85 -4.00 3.22 5.05
C ASP A 85 -4.40 3.32 3.55
N ASP A 86 -5.06 2.30 3.02
CA ASP A 86 -5.63 2.23 1.65
C ASP A 86 -4.65 2.32 0.48
N GLY A 87 -3.34 2.19 0.74
CA GLY A 87 -2.33 2.25 -0.30
C GLY A 87 -2.20 0.96 -1.13
N PRO A 88 -1.39 0.98 -2.22
CA PRO A 88 -0.74 2.14 -2.81
C PRO A 88 -1.62 2.87 -3.84
N GLY A 89 -1.51 4.20 -3.92
CA GLY A 89 -2.30 5.04 -4.81
C GLY A 89 -1.48 6.10 -5.55
N LYS A 90 -2.15 6.96 -6.33
CA LYS A 90 -1.51 8.00 -7.16
C LYS A 90 -0.64 8.98 -6.35
N LEU A 91 -1.01 9.24 -5.09
CA LEU A 91 -0.32 10.19 -4.22
C LEU A 91 0.87 9.59 -3.47
N THR A 92 0.99 8.25 -3.40
CA THR A 92 2.05 7.56 -2.64
C THR A 92 3.44 8.06 -3.05
N LYS A 93 3.70 8.27 -4.34
CA LYS A 93 4.99 8.78 -4.82
C LYS A 93 5.30 10.19 -4.32
N LYS A 94 4.30 11.08 -4.25
CA LYS A 94 4.48 12.44 -3.74
C LYS A 94 4.73 12.42 -2.22
N LEU A 95 4.00 11.57 -1.51
CA LEU A 95 4.16 11.38 -0.07
C LEU A 95 5.55 10.85 0.28
N LEU A 96 6.03 9.81 -0.40
CA LEU A 96 7.37 9.25 -0.20
C LEU A 96 8.49 10.28 -0.40
N LYS A 97 8.36 11.17 -1.39
CA LYS A 97 9.32 12.27 -1.58
C LYS A 97 9.36 13.22 -0.39
N ILE A 98 8.21 13.51 0.21
CA ILE A 98 8.12 14.40 1.39
C ILE A 98 8.75 13.71 2.60
N LEU A 99 8.39 12.45 2.86
CA LEU A 99 8.94 11.65 3.96
C LEU A 99 10.46 11.52 3.85
N ALA A 100 10.98 11.21 2.67
CA ALA A 100 12.42 11.13 2.41
C ALA A 100 13.12 12.48 2.62
N LYS A 101 12.54 13.59 2.11
CA LYS A 101 13.11 14.94 2.31
C LYS A 101 13.16 15.33 3.79
N LYS A 102 12.15 14.94 4.56
CA LYS A 102 12.05 15.21 5.99
C LYS A 102 12.79 14.18 6.85
N LYS A 103 13.28 13.08 6.26
CA LYS A 103 13.90 11.94 6.96
C LYS A 103 13.01 11.38 8.07
N VAL A 104 11.71 11.26 7.78
CA VAL A 104 10.71 10.77 8.73
C VAL A 104 10.30 9.36 8.34
N PRO A 105 10.42 8.35 9.24
CA PRO A 105 9.88 7.02 9.00
C PRO A 105 8.35 7.02 9.10
N ALA A 106 7.70 6.12 8.36
CA ALA A 106 6.26 5.90 8.42
C ALA A 106 5.92 4.44 8.10
N THR A 107 4.74 4.00 8.50
CA THR A 107 4.20 2.67 8.21
C THR A 107 3.05 2.79 7.22
N PHE A 108 3.04 1.96 6.19
CA PHE A 108 1.99 1.92 5.18
C PHE A 108 1.20 0.62 5.28
N PHE A 109 -0.09 0.74 5.58
CA PHE A 109 -1.05 -0.35 5.52
C PHE A 109 -1.63 -0.41 4.11
N LEU A 110 -1.24 -1.43 3.34
CA LEU A 110 -1.63 -1.57 1.94
C LEU A 110 -2.75 -2.59 1.76
N LEU A 111 -3.64 -2.32 0.80
CA LEU A 111 -4.61 -3.29 0.30
C LEU A 111 -3.89 -4.32 -0.57
N GLY A 112 -4.08 -5.61 -0.27
CA GLY A 112 -3.43 -6.71 -1.00
C GLY A 112 -3.69 -6.65 -2.52
N ASN A 113 -4.94 -6.44 -2.94
CA ASN A 113 -5.29 -6.32 -4.35
C ASN A 113 -4.62 -5.10 -5.02
N SER A 114 -4.55 -3.95 -4.32
CA SER A 114 -3.91 -2.74 -4.86
C SER A 114 -2.39 -2.91 -4.99
N ALA A 115 -1.76 -3.53 -3.98
CA ALA A 115 -0.33 -3.82 -3.98
C ALA A 115 0.06 -4.79 -5.11
N LEU A 116 -0.75 -5.82 -5.37
CA LEU A 116 -0.53 -6.78 -6.46
C LEU A 116 -0.64 -6.12 -7.84
N ASN A 117 -1.65 -5.28 -8.02
CA ASN A 117 -1.89 -4.60 -9.30
C ASN A 117 -0.87 -3.47 -9.57
N ASN A 118 -0.23 -2.93 -8.52
CA ASN A 118 0.72 -1.84 -8.66
C ASN A 118 1.96 -2.04 -7.76
N PRO A 119 2.88 -2.94 -8.12
CA PRO A 119 4.03 -3.27 -7.27
C PRO A 119 5.12 -2.18 -7.24
N LYS A 120 5.14 -1.28 -8.23
CA LYS A 120 6.13 -0.19 -8.33
C LYS A 120 6.16 0.73 -7.10
N PRO A 121 5.03 1.31 -6.65
CA PRO A 121 5.00 2.08 -5.41
C PRO A 121 5.29 1.24 -4.17
N VAL A 122 4.92 -0.04 -4.12
CA VAL A 122 5.26 -0.93 -2.99
C VAL A 122 6.77 -1.00 -2.80
N LYS A 123 7.51 -1.24 -3.90
CA LYS A 123 8.97 -1.24 -3.88
C LYS A 123 9.54 0.13 -3.49
N ALA A 124 8.96 1.21 -3.98
CA ALA A 124 9.40 2.56 -3.60
C ALA A 124 9.20 2.86 -2.11
N ILE A 125 8.18 2.28 -1.46
CA ILE A 125 7.96 2.40 -0.01
C ILE A 125 9.11 1.71 0.74
N THR A 126 9.42 0.45 0.40
CA THR A 126 10.49 -0.31 1.06
C THR A 126 11.87 0.30 0.82
N ASP A 127 12.17 0.70 -0.41
CA ASP A 127 13.43 1.35 -0.77
C ASP A 127 13.59 2.72 -0.06
N GLY A 128 12.47 3.35 0.30
CA GLY A 128 12.43 4.60 1.06
C GLY A 128 12.64 4.43 2.57
N GLY A 129 12.85 3.20 3.06
CA GLY A 129 13.01 2.92 4.49
C GLY A 129 11.73 3.02 5.32
N CYS A 130 10.57 2.94 4.67
CA CYS A 130 9.27 2.90 5.33
C CYS A 130 8.84 1.45 5.59
N GLU A 131 8.02 1.24 6.61
CA GLU A 131 7.49 -0.07 6.96
C GLU A 131 6.22 -0.39 6.16
N LEU A 132 5.99 -1.69 5.91
CA LEU A 132 4.79 -2.20 5.25
C LEU A 132 3.98 -3.06 6.21
N ALA A 133 2.66 -2.89 6.15
CA ALA A 133 1.68 -3.71 6.82
C ALA A 133 0.47 -3.94 5.90
N LEU A 134 -0.42 -4.85 6.27
CA LEU A 134 -1.60 -5.19 5.47
C LEU A 134 -2.85 -4.48 6.00
N HIS A 135 -3.62 -3.90 5.08
CA HIS A 135 -4.94 -3.31 5.32
C HIS A 135 -6.06 -4.22 4.77
N THR A 136 -5.94 -5.53 4.97
CA THR A 136 -6.76 -6.57 4.31
C THR A 136 -6.52 -6.70 2.80
N TRP A 137 -7.29 -7.57 2.13
CA TRP A 137 -7.14 -7.82 0.70
C TRP A 137 -7.83 -6.75 -0.17
N SER A 138 -9.05 -6.36 0.22
CA SER A 138 -9.95 -5.57 -0.60
C SER A 138 -10.75 -4.52 0.19
N HIS A 139 -10.28 -4.17 1.39
CA HIS A 139 -10.84 -3.19 2.35
C HIS A 139 -11.85 -3.81 3.32
#